data_AF-A0A6I9NTE6-F1
#
_entry.id   AF-A0A6I9NTE6-F1
#
_cell.length_a   1.000
_cell.length_b   1.000
_cell.length_c   1.000
_cell.angle_alpha   90.00
_cell.angle_beta   90.00
_cell.angle_gamma   90.00
#
_symmetry.space_group_name_H-M   'P 1'
#
loop_
_entity.id
_entity.type
_entity.pdbx_description
1 polymer ?
#
loop_
_entity_poly.entity_id
_entity_poly.type
_entity_poly.pdbx_seq_one_letter_code
_entity_poly.pdbx_strand_id
1 'polypeptide(L)'
;LRGSRVLLAGLGGLGAEVAKNLILAGVKGLTLLDHEQVSEESCRAQFLVPVTAQGQNRAQASLERGQNLNPMVQVHADQDRIQDKPDDFFLQFDAVCLTGCSRDLMVRVDQLCSKHNIKVFCGDVYGYYGYMFCNLGKEHNYVEEKPKLVKPSSSDGPEAKKAKVDPNETTMVKKTASYCTLKEALEVDWTTEKAKAGMKKTPVDYFLLQVLLKFQTDKGRDPDPLSYPEDSQLLRQIREDVLEALAVRSDLLNDDFIRYNASSLPHFYFKS
;
A
#
# COMPACT_ATOMS: atom_id res chain seq x y z
N LEU A 1 -8.27 -7.08 16.05
CA LEU A 1 -7.33 -5.95 15.96
C LEU A 1 -6.40 -5.85 17.17
N ARG A 2 -6.91 -5.76 18.41
CA ARG A 2 -6.10 -5.66 19.66
C ARG A 2 -5.12 -6.81 19.94
N GLY A 3 -5.21 -7.92 19.20
CA GLY A 3 -4.27 -9.03 19.28
C GLY A 3 -3.15 -9.00 18.24
N SER A 4 -3.20 -8.07 17.27
CA SER A 4 -2.35 -8.07 16.09
C SER A 4 -1.16 -7.13 16.23
N ARG A 5 0.03 -7.58 15.85
CA ARG A 5 1.26 -6.78 15.73
C ARG A 5 1.55 -6.47 14.27
N VAL A 6 1.90 -5.23 13.98
CA VAL A 6 2.16 -4.75 12.62
C VAL A 6 3.58 -4.20 12.52
N LEU A 7 4.28 -4.55 11.46
CA LEU A 7 5.50 -3.87 11.02
C LEU A 7 5.11 -2.83 9.97
N LEU A 8 5.59 -1.60 10.13
CA LEU A 8 5.52 -0.55 9.12
C LEU A 8 6.93 -0.12 8.77
N ALA A 9 7.36 -0.37 7.54
CA ALA A 9 8.66 0.03 7.03
C ALA A 9 8.54 1.23 6.08
N GLY A 10 9.40 2.22 6.30
CA GLY A 10 9.34 3.53 5.66
C GLY A 10 8.38 4.47 6.42
N LEU A 11 8.92 5.59 6.89
CA LEU A 11 8.20 6.56 7.70
C LEU A 11 8.25 7.97 7.11
N GLY A 12 8.11 8.04 5.77
CA GLY A 12 7.75 9.26 5.07
C GLY A 12 6.30 9.70 5.34
N GLY A 13 5.77 10.62 4.53
CA GLY A 13 4.40 11.15 4.70
C GLY A 13 3.31 10.07 4.74
N LEU A 14 3.34 9.12 3.79
CA LEU A 14 2.40 8.00 3.74
C LEU A 14 2.54 7.10 4.98
N GLY A 15 3.77 6.74 5.35
CA GLY A 15 4.05 5.91 6.53
C GLY A 15 3.48 6.53 7.81
N ALA A 16 3.64 7.84 8.02
CA ALA A 16 3.07 8.50 9.20
C ALA A 16 1.53 8.47 9.25
N GLU A 17 0.85 8.62 8.12
CA GLU A 17 -0.60 8.48 8.04
C GLU A 17 -1.07 7.05 8.34
N VAL A 18 -0.39 6.04 7.77
CA VAL A 18 -0.65 4.63 8.08
C VAL A 18 -0.42 4.35 9.57
N ALA A 19 0.69 4.82 10.13
CA ALA A 19 1.03 4.65 11.54
C ALA A 19 -0.05 5.23 12.45
N LYS A 20 -0.46 6.49 12.25
CA LYS A 20 -1.53 7.12 13.04
C LYS A 20 -2.82 6.32 12.97
N ASN A 21 -3.25 5.90 11.79
CA ASN A 21 -4.51 5.18 11.65
C ASN A 21 -4.47 3.80 12.35
N LEU A 22 -3.34 3.08 12.28
CA LEU A 22 -3.16 1.81 12.99
C LEU A 22 -3.11 1.98 14.52
N ILE A 23 -2.43 3.03 14.99
CA ILE A 23 -2.34 3.35 16.43
C ILE A 23 -3.72 3.74 16.98
N LEU A 24 -4.44 4.62 16.28
CA LEU A 24 -5.79 5.04 16.69
C LEU A 24 -6.81 3.89 16.62
N ALA A 25 -6.66 2.98 15.66
CA ALA A 25 -7.51 1.79 15.57
C ALA A 25 -7.27 0.79 16.73
N GLY A 26 -6.13 0.86 17.41
CA GLY A 26 -5.84 0.05 18.60
C GLY A 26 -5.37 -1.37 18.27
N VAL A 27 -4.38 -1.49 17.39
CA VAL A 27 -3.59 -2.73 17.23
C VAL A 27 -2.85 -3.08 18.54
N LYS A 28 -2.35 -4.32 18.69
CA LYS A 28 -1.57 -4.70 19.87
C LYS A 28 -0.26 -3.90 19.96
N GLY A 29 0.43 -3.80 18.83
CA GLY A 29 1.68 -3.08 18.73
C GLY A 29 2.02 -2.76 17.28
N LEU A 30 2.80 -1.69 17.12
CA LEU A 30 3.27 -1.20 15.83
C LEU A 30 4.77 -0.95 15.94
N THR A 31 5.55 -1.65 15.11
CA THR A 31 6.98 -1.35 14.93
C THR A 31 7.15 -0.43 13.73
N LEU A 32 7.67 0.77 13.99
CA LEU A 32 8.09 1.74 12.99
C LEU A 32 9.53 1.44 12.62
N LEU A 33 9.78 1.02 11.38
CA LEU A 33 11.13 0.73 10.88
C LEU A 33 11.49 1.75 9.81
N ASP A 34 12.49 2.58 10.08
CA ASP A 34 13.04 3.50 9.10
C ASP A 34 14.50 3.78 9.45
N HIS A 35 15.39 3.64 8.46
CA HIS A 35 16.82 3.87 8.61
C HIS A 35 17.24 5.29 8.26
N GLU A 36 16.36 6.07 7.62
CA GLU A 36 16.67 7.41 7.17
C GLU A 36 16.66 8.43 8.32
N GLN A 37 17.43 9.49 8.13
CA GLN A 37 17.40 10.65 9.01
C GLN A 37 16.28 11.61 8.61
N VAL A 38 15.79 12.36 9.58
CA VAL A 38 14.85 13.46 9.38
C VAL A 38 15.53 14.54 8.52
N SER A 39 14.99 14.72 7.32
CA SER A 39 15.33 15.84 6.44
C SER A 39 14.40 17.02 6.69
N GLU A 40 14.68 18.17 6.09
CA GLU A 40 13.78 19.31 6.13
C GLU A 40 12.41 18.99 5.50
N GLU A 41 12.40 18.17 4.44
CA GLU A 41 11.17 17.68 3.82
C GLU A 41 10.36 16.81 4.80
N SER A 42 11.03 15.92 5.54
CA SER A 42 10.37 15.09 6.57
C SER A 42 9.63 15.96 7.59
N CYS A 43 10.24 17.05 8.09
CA CYS A 43 9.61 17.96 9.03
C CYS A 43 8.34 18.65 8.49
N ARG A 44 8.22 18.80 7.16
CA ARG A 44 7.07 19.43 6.49
C ARG A 44 5.99 18.44 6.09
N ALA A 45 6.39 17.22 5.72
CA ALA A 45 5.49 16.20 5.18
C ALA A 45 4.98 15.20 6.23
N GLN A 46 5.60 15.16 7.42
CA GLN A 46 5.37 14.10 8.40
C GLN A 46 5.08 14.66 9.81
N PHE A 47 3.82 14.62 10.24
CA PHE A 47 3.37 15.23 11.52
C PHE A 47 3.86 14.51 12.79
N LEU A 48 4.29 13.25 12.68
CA LEU A 48 4.83 12.50 13.83
C LEU A 48 6.24 12.95 14.22
N VAL A 49 6.97 13.60 13.32
CA VAL A 49 8.31 14.13 13.62
C VAL A 49 8.23 15.55 14.19
N PRO A 50 8.89 15.83 15.32
CA PRO A 50 9.06 17.19 15.79
C PRO A 50 9.93 18.03 14.85
N VAL A 51 9.58 19.30 14.68
CA VAL A 51 10.36 20.27 13.87
C VAL A 51 11.81 20.42 14.37
N THR A 52 12.07 20.08 15.63
CA THR A 52 13.39 20.13 16.27
C THR A 52 14.22 18.85 16.09
N ALA A 53 13.69 17.82 15.44
CA ALA A 53 14.32 16.51 15.34
C ALA A 53 15.15 16.32 14.05
N GLN A 54 15.47 17.40 13.33
CA GLN A 54 16.31 17.34 12.13
C GLN A 54 17.65 16.64 12.43
N GLY A 55 18.03 15.71 11.56
CA GLY A 55 19.23 14.87 11.73
C GLY A 55 19.07 13.67 12.67
N GLN A 56 17.95 13.52 13.39
CA GLN A 56 17.64 12.30 14.13
C GLN A 56 17.10 11.22 13.18
N ASN A 57 17.10 9.95 13.61
CA ASN A 57 16.44 8.88 12.86
C ASN A 57 14.91 9.09 12.82
N ARG A 58 14.28 8.88 11.66
CA ARG A 58 12.83 9.12 11.46
C ARG A 58 11.94 8.28 12.36
N ALA A 59 12.22 6.98 12.49
CA ALA A 59 11.44 6.10 13.35
C ALA A 59 11.55 6.51 14.82
N GLN A 60 12.77 6.80 15.28
CA GLN A 60 13.03 7.23 16.65
C GLN A 60 12.39 8.58 16.97
N ALA A 61 12.50 9.56 16.06
CA ALA A 61 11.92 10.89 16.22
C ALA A 61 10.38 10.87 16.24
N SER A 62 9.76 9.84 15.64
CA SER A 62 8.31 9.68 15.59
C SER A 62 7.72 8.95 16.80
N LEU A 63 8.55 8.29 17.60
CA LEU A 63 8.14 7.36 18.64
C LEU A 63 7.25 8.02 19.70
N GLU A 64 7.67 9.16 20.23
CA GLU A 64 6.95 9.85 21.31
C GLU A 64 5.55 10.29 20.87
N ARG A 65 5.47 11.00 19.73
CA ARG A 65 4.19 11.46 19.20
C ARG A 65 3.29 10.29 18.80
N GLY A 66 3.86 9.25 18.19
CA GLY A 66 3.14 8.02 17.86
C GLY A 66 2.54 7.36 19.10
N GLN A 67 3.34 7.18 20.15
CA GLN A 67 2.89 6.58 21.41
C GLN A 67 1.79 7.39 22.10
N ASN A 68 1.87 8.73 22.04
CA ASN A 68 0.87 9.64 22.61
C ASN A 68 -0.50 9.57 21.94
N LEU A 69 -0.60 9.10 20.69
CA LEU A 69 -1.89 8.94 20.01
C LEU A 69 -2.78 7.88 20.69
N ASN A 70 -2.18 6.82 21.24
CA ASN A 70 -2.92 5.78 21.95
C ASN A 70 -2.00 5.01 22.92
N PRO A 71 -2.06 5.30 24.24
CA PRO A 71 -1.25 4.60 25.24
C PRO A 71 -1.50 3.08 25.35
N MET A 72 -2.58 2.56 24.77
CA MET A 72 -2.86 1.11 24.76
C MET A 72 -2.10 0.35 23.67
N VAL A 73 -1.53 1.05 22.68
CA VAL A 73 -0.74 0.43 21.59
C VAL A 73 0.73 0.48 21.97
N GLN A 74 1.44 -0.64 21.83
CA GLN A 74 2.89 -0.69 22.01
C GLN A 74 3.57 -0.18 20.73
N VAL A 75 4.07 1.05 20.76
CA VAL A 75 4.81 1.61 19.62
C VAL A 75 6.31 1.38 19.84
N HIS A 76 6.98 0.82 18.84
CA HIS A 76 8.42 0.60 18.85
C HIS A 76 9.08 1.29 17.65
N ALA A 77 10.31 1.75 17.83
CA ALA A 77 11.14 2.28 16.76
C ALA A 77 12.30 1.33 16.49
N ASP A 78 12.56 1.07 15.22
CA ASP A 78 13.67 0.29 14.71
C ASP A 78 14.41 1.12 13.66
N GLN A 79 15.71 1.33 13.87
CA GLN A 79 16.52 2.26 13.07
C GLN A 79 17.30 1.53 11.97
N ASP A 80 17.24 0.20 11.93
CA ASP A 80 18.01 -0.58 10.97
C ASP A 80 17.38 -0.50 9.58
N ARG A 81 18.19 -0.85 8.57
CA ARG A 81 17.72 -0.96 7.20
C ARG A 81 16.91 -2.24 7.03
N ILE A 82 15.74 -2.15 6.42
CA ILE A 82 14.85 -3.30 6.21
C ILE A 82 15.51 -4.41 5.37
N GLN A 83 16.36 -4.04 4.41
CA GLN A 83 17.12 -4.99 3.59
C GLN A 83 18.11 -5.85 4.38
N ASP A 84 18.53 -5.38 5.56
CA ASP A 84 19.51 -6.08 6.39
C ASP A 84 18.82 -6.96 7.46
N LYS A 85 17.48 -6.91 7.55
CA LYS A 85 16.72 -7.72 8.51
C LYS A 85 16.73 -9.19 8.11
N PRO A 86 17.01 -10.12 9.04
CA PRO A 86 16.90 -11.55 8.78
C PRO A 86 15.45 -11.95 8.58
N ASP A 87 15.18 -13.05 7.87
CA ASP A 87 13.82 -13.51 7.58
C ASP A 87 12.96 -13.70 8.84
N ASP A 88 13.57 -14.25 9.91
CA ASP A 88 12.90 -14.47 11.21
C ASP A 88 12.37 -13.18 11.85
N PHE A 89 12.95 -12.02 11.51
CA PHE A 89 12.45 -10.72 11.98
C PHE A 89 11.01 -10.49 11.53
N PHE A 90 10.65 -10.87 10.31
CA PHE A 90 9.31 -10.64 9.78
C PHE A 90 8.27 -11.59 10.41
N LEU A 91 8.71 -12.76 10.88
CA LEU A 91 7.83 -13.82 11.40
C LEU A 91 7.15 -13.48 12.72
N GLN A 92 7.57 -12.41 13.41
CA GLN A 92 6.94 -11.95 14.64
C GLN A 92 5.69 -11.09 14.42
N PHE A 93 5.39 -10.70 13.17
CA PHE A 93 4.27 -9.80 12.86
C PHE A 93 3.09 -10.55 12.23
N ASP A 94 1.88 -10.04 12.44
CA ASP A 94 0.67 -10.54 11.80
C ASP A 94 0.47 -9.88 10.42
N ALA A 95 0.98 -8.66 10.26
CA ALA A 95 0.99 -7.92 9.02
C ALA A 95 2.26 -7.07 8.85
N VAL A 96 2.70 -6.92 7.61
CA VAL A 96 3.83 -6.08 7.20
C VAL A 96 3.34 -5.07 6.16
N CYS A 97 3.61 -3.78 6.40
CA CYS A 97 3.33 -2.70 5.49
C CYS A 97 4.64 -2.07 5.02
N LEU A 98 4.83 -2.00 3.71
CA LEU A 98 6.04 -1.51 3.04
C LEU A 98 5.73 -0.22 2.29
N THR A 99 6.49 0.83 2.58
CA THR A 99 6.47 2.12 1.89
C THR A 99 7.92 2.55 1.63
N GLY A 100 8.18 3.27 0.56
CA GLY A 100 9.51 3.72 0.13
C GLY A 100 10.48 2.58 -0.13
N CYS A 101 9.99 1.39 -0.45
CA CYS A 101 10.81 0.17 -0.58
C CYS A 101 11.01 -0.18 -2.06
N SER A 102 12.20 -0.70 -2.39
CA SER A 102 12.47 -1.17 -3.75
C SER A 102 11.58 -2.36 -4.13
N ARG A 103 11.32 -2.50 -5.44
CA ARG A 103 10.58 -3.65 -6.01
C ARG A 103 11.11 -4.99 -5.49
N ASP A 104 12.42 -5.19 -5.53
CA ASP A 104 13.05 -6.45 -5.15
C ASP A 104 12.83 -6.79 -3.68
N LEU A 105 12.94 -5.80 -2.80
CA LEU A 105 12.67 -5.97 -1.39
C LEU A 105 11.20 -6.30 -1.14
N MET A 106 10.28 -5.56 -1.78
CA MET A 106 8.85 -5.82 -1.64
C MET A 106 8.47 -7.23 -2.09
N VAL A 107 9.01 -7.68 -3.24
CA VAL A 107 8.78 -9.03 -3.75
C VAL A 107 9.36 -10.10 -2.81
N ARG A 108 10.58 -9.89 -2.28
CA ARG A 108 11.20 -10.82 -1.31
C ARG A 108 10.34 -10.96 -0.06
N VAL A 109 9.95 -9.84 0.54
CA VAL A 109 9.17 -9.83 1.80
C VAL A 109 7.78 -10.42 1.57
N ASP A 110 7.10 -10.10 0.46
CA ASP A 110 5.81 -10.70 0.10
C ASP A 110 5.89 -12.23 -0.02
N GLN A 111 6.90 -12.74 -0.72
CA GLN A 111 7.12 -14.18 -0.89
C GLN A 111 7.43 -14.89 0.42
N LEU A 112 8.23 -14.27 1.30
CA LEU A 112 8.51 -14.79 2.63
C LEU A 112 7.22 -14.85 3.46
N CYS A 113 6.55 -13.71 3.63
CA CYS A 113 5.35 -13.59 4.45
C CYS A 113 4.20 -14.49 3.97
N SER A 114 4.02 -14.65 2.66
CA SER A 114 3.00 -15.52 2.07
C SER A 114 3.12 -16.98 2.51
N LYS A 115 4.36 -17.48 2.70
CA LYS A 115 4.61 -18.85 3.21
C LYS A 115 4.23 -19.04 4.68
N HIS A 116 4.15 -17.95 5.44
CA HIS A 116 3.88 -17.95 6.88
C HIS A 116 2.51 -17.35 7.24
N ASN A 117 1.63 -17.14 6.24
CA ASN A 117 0.29 -16.55 6.41
C ASN A 117 0.30 -15.13 7.03
N ILE A 118 1.40 -14.39 6.83
CA ILE A 118 1.56 -13.01 7.25
C ILE A 118 1.04 -12.11 6.15
N LYS A 119 0.20 -11.13 6.50
CA LYS A 119 -0.45 -10.25 5.52
C LYS A 119 0.53 -9.17 5.06
N VAL A 120 0.63 -8.94 3.75
CA VAL A 120 1.53 -7.93 3.20
C VAL A 120 0.75 -6.83 2.50
N PHE A 121 1.17 -5.60 2.76
CA PHE A 121 0.68 -4.39 2.12
C PHE A 121 1.88 -3.61 1.58
N CYS A 122 1.78 -3.14 0.34
CA CYS A 122 2.76 -2.22 -0.24
C CYS A 122 2.03 -0.99 -0.74
N GLY A 123 2.65 0.17 -0.67
CA GLY A 123 2.08 1.37 -1.26
C GLY A 123 3.00 2.57 -1.16
N ASP A 124 2.89 3.45 -2.15
CA ASP A 124 3.60 4.73 -2.20
C ASP A 124 2.73 5.81 -2.83
N VAL A 125 3.23 7.04 -2.72
CA VAL A 125 2.65 8.24 -3.32
C VAL A 125 3.73 8.93 -4.16
N TYR A 126 3.40 9.23 -5.40
CA TYR A 126 4.24 9.92 -6.38
C TYR A 126 3.46 11.12 -6.94
N GLY A 127 3.71 12.31 -6.41
CA GLY A 127 2.94 13.52 -6.72
C GLY A 127 1.46 13.33 -6.43
N TYR A 128 0.62 13.36 -7.46
CA TYR A 128 -0.82 13.16 -7.38
C TYR A 128 -1.26 11.69 -7.50
N TYR A 129 -0.32 10.79 -7.79
CA TYR A 129 -0.59 9.37 -7.92
C TYR A 129 -0.28 8.64 -6.63
N GLY A 130 -1.03 7.59 -6.35
CA GLY A 130 -0.72 6.66 -5.27
C GLY A 130 -1.21 5.28 -5.62
N TYR A 131 -0.58 4.27 -5.04
CA TYR A 131 -1.01 2.88 -5.20
C TYR A 131 -1.04 2.15 -3.86
N MET A 132 -1.83 1.09 -3.82
CA MET A 132 -1.78 0.11 -2.76
C MET A 132 -1.88 -1.28 -3.37
N PHE A 133 -1.00 -2.18 -2.95
CA PHE A 133 -1.08 -3.60 -3.16
C PHE A 133 -1.37 -4.29 -1.82
N CYS A 134 -2.11 -5.40 -1.86
CA CYS A 134 -2.26 -6.27 -0.70
C CYS A 134 -2.24 -7.75 -1.10
N ASN A 135 -1.54 -8.55 -0.29
CA ASN A 135 -1.56 -9.99 -0.35
C ASN A 135 -1.99 -10.53 1.02
N LEU A 136 -3.22 -11.06 1.06
CA LEU A 136 -3.79 -11.63 2.29
C LEU A 136 -3.68 -13.16 2.33
N GLY A 137 -2.92 -13.76 1.42
CA GLY A 137 -2.76 -15.21 1.25
C GLY A 137 -3.81 -15.83 0.32
N LYS A 138 -3.60 -17.13 0.02
CA LYS A 138 -4.50 -17.91 -0.85
C LYS A 138 -5.88 -18.17 -0.22
N GLU A 139 -5.94 -18.18 1.10
CA GLU A 139 -7.17 -18.40 1.86
C GLU A 139 -7.35 -17.31 2.92
N HIS A 140 -7.91 -16.19 2.51
CA HIS A 140 -8.31 -15.12 3.42
C HIS A 140 -9.78 -15.25 3.79
N ASN A 141 -10.04 -15.71 5.01
CA ASN A 141 -11.39 -15.84 5.56
C ASN A 141 -11.84 -14.53 6.22
N TYR A 142 -13.01 -14.04 5.84
CA TYR A 142 -13.62 -12.83 6.40
C TYR A 142 -15.13 -12.99 6.56
N VAL A 143 -15.73 -12.06 7.30
CA VAL A 143 -17.18 -12.03 7.54
C VAL A 143 -17.73 -10.75 6.93
N GLU A 144 -18.81 -10.87 6.17
CA GLU A 144 -19.54 -9.77 5.59
C GLU A 144 -20.94 -9.72 6.20
N GLU A 145 -21.32 -8.56 6.71
CA GLU A 145 -22.67 -8.31 7.22
C GLU A 145 -23.61 -8.01 6.04
N LYS A 146 -24.71 -8.76 5.95
CA LYS A 146 -25.74 -8.57 4.91
C LYS A 146 -27.12 -8.36 5.53
N PRO A 147 -27.95 -7.49 4.94
CA PRO A 147 -29.36 -7.37 5.32
C PRO A 147 -30.07 -8.73 5.25
N LYS A 148 -30.89 -9.03 6.24
CA LYS A 148 -31.63 -10.29 6.30
C LYS A 148 -32.79 -10.28 5.30
N LEU A 149 -32.91 -11.35 4.53
CA LEU A 149 -34.03 -11.55 3.61
C LEU A 149 -35.17 -12.26 4.36
N VAL A 150 -36.33 -11.60 4.44
CA VAL A 150 -37.56 -12.18 4.97
C VAL A 150 -38.27 -12.88 3.81
N LYS A 151 -38.43 -14.20 3.92
CA LYS A 151 -39.29 -14.95 3.01
C LYS A 151 -40.74 -14.50 3.23
N PRO A 152 -41.52 -14.23 2.18
CA PRO A 152 -42.93 -13.89 2.35
C PRO A 152 -43.65 -15.06 3.02
N SER A 153 -44.49 -14.77 4.02
CA SER A 153 -45.41 -15.76 4.57
C SER A 153 -46.30 -16.29 3.44
N SER A 154 -46.42 -17.61 3.37
CA SER A 154 -47.23 -18.31 2.37
C SER A 154 -48.69 -17.87 2.47
N SER A 155 -49.14 -17.06 1.50
CA SER A 155 -50.55 -16.86 1.21
C SER A 155 -50.84 -17.59 -0.11
N ASP A 156 -51.74 -18.57 -0.09
CA ASP A 156 -52.15 -19.42 -1.23
C ASP A 156 -52.70 -18.58 -2.41
N GLY A 157 -51.80 -18.10 -3.28
CA GLY A 157 -52.17 -17.38 -4.51
C GLY A 157 -51.03 -17.39 -5.54
N PRO A 158 -51.33 -17.33 -6.86
CA PRO A 158 -50.40 -17.73 -7.92
C PRO A 158 -49.35 -16.67 -8.32
N GLU A 159 -48.97 -15.74 -7.44
CA GLU A 159 -47.94 -14.74 -7.74
C GLU A 159 -46.71 -14.90 -6.83
N ALA A 160 -45.55 -15.13 -7.45
CA ALA A 160 -44.26 -15.19 -6.76
C ALA A 160 -43.90 -13.82 -6.15
N LYS A 161 -44.26 -13.59 -4.89
CA LYS A 161 -43.87 -12.39 -4.14
C LYS A 161 -42.35 -12.38 -3.94
N LYS A 162 -41.68 -11.33 -4.40
CA LYS A 162 -40.24 -11.10 -4.15
C LYS A 162 -39.97 -11.04 -2.64
N ALA A 163 -38.85 -11.63 -2.20
CA ALA A 163 -38.42 -11.56 -0.79
C ALA A 163 -38.27 -10.09 -0.35
N LYS A 164 -38.79 -9.75 0.84
CA LYS A 164 -38.63 -8.41 1.42
C LYS A 164 -37.36 -8.38 2.27
N VAL A 165 -36.55 -7.34 2.12
CA VAL A 165 -35.39 -7.09 2.99
C VAL A 165 -35.89 -6.50 4.29
N ASP A 166 -35.47 -7.05 5.44
CA ASP A 166 -35.66 -6.38 6.74
C ASP A 166 -34.52 -5.37 6.94
N PRO A 167 -34.80 -4.05 6.99
CA PRO A 167 -33.77 -3.05 7.20
C PRO A 167 -33.18 -3.04 8.61
N ASN A 168 -33.80 -3.73 9.58
CA ASN A 168 -33.38 -3.72 10.99
C ASN A 168 -32.67 -5.01 11.43
N GLU A 169 -32.62 -6.04 10.59
CA GLU A 169 -31.93 -7.29 10.90
C GLU A 169 -30.82 -7.58 9.88
N THR A 170 -29.64 -7.96 10.39
CA THR A 170 -28.50 -8.37 9.57
C THR A 170 -28.07 -9.80 9.88
N THR A 171 -27.35 -10.39 8.93
CA THR A 171 -26.78 -11.73 9.04
C THR A 171 -25.31 -11.69 8.66
N MET A 172 -24.49 -12.41 9.42
CA MET A 172 -23.05 -12.51 9.19
C MET A 172 -22.76 -13.69 8.26
N VAL A 173 -22.19 -13.40 7.08
CA VAL A 173 -21.86 -14.41 6.07
C VAL A 173 -20.35 -14.58 6.01
N LYS A 174 -19.87 -15.82 6.26
CA LYS A 174 -18.46 -16.16 6.06
C LYS A 174 -18.14 -16.23 4.57
N LYS A 175 -17.04 -15.61 4.18
CA LYS A 175 -16.50 -15.60 2.84
C LYS A 175 -15.01 -15.91 2.86
N THR A 176 -14.52 -16.38 1.73
CA THR A 176 -13.09 -16.63 1.51
C THR A 176 -12.67 -15.94 0.22
N ALA A 177 -11.54 -15.25 0.26
CA ALA A 177 -10.89 -14.65 -0.90
C ALA A 177 -9.48 -15.20 -1.07
N SER A 178 -9.01 -15.26 -2.31
CA SER A 178 -7.63 -15.66 -2.65
C SER A 178 -6.91 -14.48 -3.27
N TYR A 179 -5.68 -14.25 -2.82
CA TYR A 179 -4.80 -13.20 -3.31
C TYR A 179 -3.60 -13.80 -4.04
N CYS A 180 -3.08 -13.07 -5.03
CA CYS A 180 -1.83 -13.40 -5.71
C CYS A 180 -0.64 -12.76 -5.01
N THR A 181 0.56 -13.23 -5.32
CA THR A 181 1.80 -12.59 -4.87
C THR A 181 2.05 -11.28 -5.60
N LEU A 182 2.85 -10.40 -5.01
CA LEU A 182 3.25 -9.13 -5.64
C LEU A 182 3.98 -9.39 -6.96
N LYS A 183 4.80 -10.44 -7.02
CA LYS A 183 5.50 -10.85 -8.24
C LYS A 183 4.51 -11.14 -9.38
N GLU A 184 3.51 -11.97 -9.12
CA GLU A 184 2.47 -12.29 -10.12
C GLU A 184 1.67 -11.05 -10.53
N ALA A 185 1.42 -10.13 -9.60
CA ALA A 185 0.70 -8.88 -9.86
C ALA A 185 1.51 -7.90 -10.71
N LEU A 186 2.83 -7.85 -10.56
CA LEU A 186 3.72 -6.95 -11.32
C LEU A 186 4.20 -7.56 -12.65
N GLU A 187 4.18 -8.87 -12.80
CA GLU A 187 4.72 -9.60 -13.96
C GLU A 187 3.59 -10.26 -14.78
N VAL A 188 2.52 -9.49 -15.04
CA VAL A 188 1.41 -9.94 -15.88
C VAL A 188 1.88 -10.14 -17.33
N ASP A 189 1.65 -11.34 -17.87
CA ASP A 189 1.86 -11.64 -19.29
C ASP A 189 0.69 -11.10 -20.14
N TRP A 190 0.88 -9.90 -20.69
CA TRP A 190 -0.07 -9.20 -21.55
C TRP A 190 -0.19 -9.80 -22.96
N THR A 191 0.61 -10.80 -23.31
CA THR A 191 0.48 -11.49 -24.61
C THR A 191 -0.66 -12.50 -24.62
N THR A 192 -1.14 -12.91 -23.44
CA THR A 192 -2.26 -13.85 -23.30
C THR A 192 -3.61 -13.22 -23.66
N GLU A 193 -4.51 -14.00 -24.27
CA GLU A 193 -5.84 -13.50 -24.65
C GLU A 193 -6.66 -13.00 -23.45
N LYS A 194 -6.51 -13.64 -22.30
CA LYS A 194 -7.16 -13.22 -21.05
C LYS A 194 -6.68 -11.83 -20.60
N ALA A 195 -5.37 -11.60 -20.62
CA ALA A 195 -4.80 -10.30 -20.22
C ALA A 195 -5.17 -9.20 -21.22
N LYS A 196 -5.09 -9.48 -22.53
CA LYS A 196 -5.54 -8.53 -23.58
C LYS A 196 -6.99 -8.12 -23.41
N ALA A 197 -7.88 -9.08 -23.11
CA ALA A 197 -9.30 -8.78 -22.83
C ALA A 197 -9.50 -7.90 -21.59
N GLY A 198 -8.64 -8.05 -20.58
CA GLY A 198 -8.65 -7.25 -19.35
C GLY A 198 -8.00 -5.87 -19.48
N MET A 199 -7.15 -5.65 -20.48
CA MET A 199 -6.35 -4.43 -20.63
C MET A 199 -7.20 -3.16 -20.71
N LYS A 200 -8.35 -3.20 -21.41
CA LYS A 200 -9.28 -2.05 -21.50
C LYS A 200 -9.87 -1.62 -20.16
N LYS A 201 -9.85 -2.51 -19.15
CA LYS A 201 -10.34 -2.25 -17.80
C LYS A 201 -9.20 -2.01 -16.81
N THR A 202 -7.95 -2.14 -17.25
CA THR A 202 -6.78 -1.92 -16.41
C THR A 202 -6.50 -0.43 -16.38
N PRO A 203 -6.44 0.21 -15.20
CA PRO A 203 -6.07 1.61 -15.10
C PRO A 203 -4.67 1.85 -15.66
N VAL A 204 -4.47 2.99 -16.33
CA VAL A 204 -3.15 3.41 -16.86
C VAL A 204 -2.11 3.53 -15.75
N ASP A 205 -2.55 3.81 -14.52
CA ASP A 205 -1.71 3.94 -13.33
C ASP A 205 -0.95 2.64 -13.00
N TYR A 206 -1.42 1.47 -13.46
CA TYR A 206 -0.65 0.22 -13.36
C TYR A 206 0.68 0.32 -14.12
N PHE A 207 0.66 0.87 -15.34
CA PHE A 207 1.85 1.01 -16.16
C PHE A 207 2.74 2.15 -15.68
N LEU A 208 2.13 3.22 -15.15
CA LEU A 208 2.85 4.27 -14.45
C LEU A 208 3.65 3.71 -13.26
N LEU A 209 3.04 2.84 -12.45
CA LEU A 209 3.73 2.16 -11.35
C LEU A 209 4.95 1.36 -11.84
N GLN A 210 4.83 0.64 -12.95
CA GLN A 210 5.96 -0.12 -13.53
C GLN A 210 7.13 0.80 -13.92
N VAL A 211 6.82 1.95 -14.52
CA VAL A 211 7.82 2.97 -14.90
C VAL A 211 8.51 3.55 -13.66
N LEU A 212 7.74 3.90 -12.63
CA LEU A 212 8.27 4.50 -11.40
C LEU A 212 9.11 3.50 -10.59
N LEU A 213 8.68 2.24 -10.48
CA LEU A 213 9.47 1.19 -9.83
C LEU A 213 10.77 0.91 -10.58
N LYS A 214 10.77 0.95 -11.92
CA LYS A 214 11.98 0.81 -12.73
C LYS A 214 12.92 2.00 -12.55
N PHE A 215 12.39 3.22 -12.53
CA PHE A 215 13.16 4.43 -12.23
C PHE A 215 13.86 4.32 -10.86
N GLN A 216 13.11 3.94 -9.83
CA GLN A 216 13.65 3.78 -8.48
C GLN A 216 14.73 2.68 -8.42
N THR A 217 14.53 1.58 -9.16
CA THR A 217 15.53 0.51 -9.27
C THR A 217 16.82 1.02 -9.92
N ASP A 218 16.73 1.82 -10.98
CA ASP A 218 17.89 2.32 -11.71
C ASP A 218 18.64 3.45 -11.00
N LYS A 219 17.91 4.29 -10.25
CA LYS A 219 18.46 5.50 -9.60
C LYS A 219 18.70 5.35 -8.11
N GLY A 220 18.06 4.40 -7.45
CA GLY A 220 18.06 4.29 -6.00
C GLY A 220 17.32 5.43 -5.29
N ARG A 221 16.49 6.20 -6.01
CA ARG A 221 15.64 7.27 -5.51
C ARG A 221 14.41 7.45 -6.41
N ASP A 222 13.39 8.13 -5.90
CA ASP A 222 12.23 8.55 -6.67
C ASP A 222 12.54 9.81 -7.52
N PRO A 223 11.68 10.16 -8.50
CA PRO A 223 11.83 11.39 -9.27
C PRO A 223 11.80 12.65 -8.38
N ASP A 224 12.76 13.55 -8.58
CA ASP A 224 12.96 14.74 -7.75
C ASP A 224 12.63 16.01 -8.56
N PRO A 225 11.76 16.91 -8.05
CA PRO A 225 11.51 18.21 -8.68
C PRO A 225 12.76 19.03 -8.98
N LEU A 226 13.82 18.90 -8.17
CA LEU A 226 15.10 19.61 -8.38
C LEU A 226 15.92 19.04 -9.55
N SER A 227 15.69 17.79 -9.92
CA SER A 227 16.30 17.12 -11.08
C SER A 227 15.29 16.91 -12.22
N TYR A 228 14.24 17.74 -12.27
CA TYR A 228 13.13 17.54 -13.21
C TYR A 228 13.58 17.41 -14.67
N PRO A 229 14.51 18.23 -15.23
CA PRO A 229 14.93 18.08 -16.62
C PRO A 229 15.54 16.70 -16.91
N GLU A 230 16.46 16.23 -16.07
CA GLU A 230 17.12 14.93 -16.25
C GLU A 230 16.16 13.77 -15.99
N ASP A 231 15.39 13.83 -14.90
CA ASP A 231 14.47 12.77 -14.51
C ASP A 231 13.33 12.62 -15.52
N SER A 232 12.82 13.73 -16.06
CA SER A 232 11.80 13.71 -17.10
C SER A 232 12.27 13.04 -18.39
N GLN A 233 13.53 13.24 -18.77
CA GLN A 233 14.08 12.59 -19.96
C GLN A 233 14.22 11.08 -19.74
N LEU A 234 14.72 10.69 -18.57
CA LEU A 234 14.88 9.29 -18.23
C LEU A 234 13.53 8.56 -18.09
N LEU A 235 12.53 9.19 -17.48
CA LEU A 235 11.18 8.61 -17.33
C LEU A 235 10.53 8.32 -18.68
N ARG A 236 10.78 9.14 -19.72
CA ARG A 236 10.32 8.84 -21.08
C ARG A 236 11.00 7.60 -21.65
N GLN A 237 12.31 7.50 -21.49
CA GLN A 237 13.06 6.34 -21.96
C GLN A 237 12.59 5.06 -21.26
N ILE A 238 12.49 5.11 -19.92
CA ILE A 238 12.01 3.98 -19.12
C ILE A 238 10.59 3.59 -19.53
N ARG A 239 9.69 4.55 -19.81
CA ARG A 239 8.35 4.24 -20.31
C ARG A 239 8.43 3.42 -21.60
N GLU A 240 9.16 3.88 -22.60
CA GLU A 240 9.24 3.15 -23.88
C GLU A 240 9.77 1.73 -23.64
N ASP A 241 10.86 1.59 -22.90
CA ASP A 241 11.49 0.30 -22.61
C ASP A 241 10.54 -0.65 -21.84
N VAL A 242 9.81 -0.12 -20.85
CA VAL A 242 8.86 -0.90 -20.02
C VAL A 242 7.64 -1.32 -20.83
N LEU A 243 7.04 -0.41 -21.61
CA LEU A 243 5.85 -0.73 -22.40
C LEU A 243 6.18 -1.70 -23.55
N GLU A 244 7.36 -1.56 -24.16
CA GLU A 244 7.88 -2.51 -25.14
C GLU A 244 8.09 -3.90 -24.51
N ALA A 245 8.75 -3.96 -23.34
CA ALA A 245 8.98 -5.22 -22.64
C ALA A 245 7.69 -5.93 -22.20
N LEU A 246 6.62 -5.17 -21.91
CA LEU A 246 5.29 -5.69 -21.60
C LEU A 246 4.47 -6.04 -22.86
N ALA A 247 5.00 -5.80 -24.06
CA ALA A 247 4.30 -5.97 -25.34
C ALA A 247 2.97 -5.22 -25.41
N VAL A 248 2.92 -4.00 -24.86
CA VAL A 248 1.76 -3.10 -24.90
C VAL A 248 2.06 -1.86 -25.74
N ARG A 249 1.01 -1.11 -26.12
CA ARG A 249 1.18 0.08 -26.97
C ARG A 249 1.84 1.22 -26.18
N SER A 250 2.78 1.92 -26.80
CA SER A 250 3.49 3.06 -26.18
C SER A 250 2.57 4.25 -25.87
N ASP A 251 1.47 4.41 -26.63
CA ASP A 251 0.46 5.45 -26.41
C ASP A 251 -0.44 5.21 -25.18
N LEU A 252 -0.26 4.08 -24.47
CA LEU A 252 -1.05 3.74 -23.29
C LEU A 252 -0.77 4.66 -22.10
N LEU A 253 0.46 5.15 -21.99
CA LEU A 253 0.86 6.14 -21.00
C LEU A 253 1.41 7.37 -21.74
N ASN A 254 0.61 8.44 -21.79
CA ASN A 254 1.01 9.70 -22.45
C ASN A 254 2.20 10.37 -21.74
N ASP A 255 2.70 11.51 -22.21
CA ASP A 255 3.82 12.22 -21.53
C ASP A 255 3.38 13.00 -20.27
N ASP A 256 2.07 13.16 -20.04
CA ASP A 256 1.56 14.06 -19.00
C ASP A 256 1.87 13.55 -17.59
N PHE A 257 2.03 12.22 -17.38
CA PHE A 257 2.35 11.65 -16.06
C PHE A 257 3.62 12.24 -15.45
N ILE A 258 4.57 12.67 -16.27
CA ILE A 258 5.86 13.24 -15.86
C ILE A 258 5.66 14.54 -15.08
N ARG A 259 4.59 15.29 -15.37
CA ARG A 259 4.31 16.57 -14.68
C ARG A 259 3.71 16.38 -13.29
N TYR A 260 3.12 15.21 -13.03
CA TYR A 260 2.26 14.98 -11.86
C TYR A 260 2.83 13.94 -10.89
N ASN A 261 4.04 13.42 -11.14
CA ASN A 261 4.61 12.30 -10.38
C ASN A 261 5.75 12.69 -9.41
N ALA A 262 6.14 13.97 -9.36
CA ALA A 262 7.23 14.44 -8.51
C ALA A 262 6.72 14.94 -7.14
N SER A 263 7.48 14.67 -6.08
CA SER A 263 7.24 14.97 -4.66
C SER A 263 6.14 14.18 -3.96
N SER A 264 6.29 13.89 -2.66
CA SER A 264 5.15 13.53 -1.82
C SER A 264 4.36 14.81 -1.51
N LEU A 265 3.29 15.08 -2.27
CA LEU A 265 2.49 16.28 -2.04
C LEU A 265 1.87 16.26 -0.64
N PRO A 266 2.12 17.27 0.21
CA PRO A 266 1.41 17.42 1.49
C PRO A 266 -0.07 17.78 1.33
N HIS A 267 -0.60 17.81 0.09
CA HIS A 267 -1.89 18.44 -0.25
C HIS A 267 -3.13 17.69 0.27
N PHE A 268 -2.96 16.65 1.09
CA PHE A 268 -4.03 16.11 1.93
C PHE A 268 -4.22 16.87 3.26
N TYR A 269 -3.38 17.85 3.58
CA TYR A 269 -3.60 18.75 4.71
C TYR A 269 -4.19 20.09 4.25
N PHE A 270 -5.51 20.15 4.02
CA PHE A 270 -6.24 21.40 4.20
C PHE A 270 -7.69 21.17 4.64
N LYS A 271 -8.03 21.86 5.74
CA LYS A 271 -9.33 22.13 6.37
C LYS A 271 -9.87 21.09 7.36
N SER A 272 -9.38 21.18 8.60
CA SER A 272 -10.28 21.30 9.76
C SER A 272 -10.78 22.73 9.86
#